data_AF-A0A085N5I6-F1
#
_entry.id   AF-A0A085N5I6-F1
#
_cell.length_a   1.000
_cell.length_b   1.000
_cell.length_c   1.000
_cell.angle_alpha   90.00
_cell.angle_beta   90.00
_cell.angle_gamma   90.00
#
_symmetry.space_group_name_H-M   'P 1'
#
loop_
_entity.id
_entity.type
_entity.pdbx_description
1 polymer ?
#
loop_
_entity_poly.entity_id
_entity_poly.type
_entity_poly.pdbx_seq_one_letter_code
_entity_poly.pdbx_strand_id
1 'polypeptide(L)'
;MHIYLLALLAGDLLQILCLAKIACLPPNNADQQLYFTECRLTERARTLTIDSVLPKTENGNISYPLDFSKQVLIFEVTGRNSGTEVSTLLMDLELQQFIGLKPTSCKWLSIPVGAFLRNIDAGLEAPIHSGDAVLQIKLTLDNTHPFLLIFSSGNYYAVNAKLKDGSYEKPTAIGCLRMEFMIVK
;
A
#
# COMPACT_ATOMS: atom_id res chain seq x y z
N MET A 1 -25.23 58.57 23.84
CA MET A 1 -23.82 58.27 23.49
C MET A 1 -23.70 56.77 23.30
N HIS A 2 -23.92 56.31 22.07
CA HIS A 2 -24.02 54.91 21.65
C HIS A 2 -22.69 54.45 21.05
N ILE A 3 -21.73 54.00 21.86
CA ILE A 3 -20.50 53.38 21.33
C ILE A 3 -19.97 52.33 22.33
N TYR A 4 -20.74 51.29 22.63
CA TYR A 4 -20.19 50.11 23.35
C TYR A 4 -20.73 48.76 22.84
N LEU A 5 -21.58 48.74 21.80
CA LEU A 5 -22.23 47.53 21.30
C LEU A 5 -21.62 46.93 20.02
N LEU A 6 -20.43 47.38 19.62
CA LEU A 6 -19.78 46.95 18.36
C LEU A 6 -18.45 46.22 18.54
N ALA A 7 -17.93 46.10 19.77
CA ALA A 7 -16.65 45.43 20.02
C ALA A 7 -16.77 43.93 20.35
N LEU A 8 -17.98 43.42 20.60
CA LEU A 8 -18.21 42.03 21.05
C LEU A 8 -18.63 41.06 19.93
N LEU A 9 -18.78 41.52 18.70
CA LEU A 9 -19.15 40.66 17.55
C LEU A 9 -17.99 40.40 16.58
N ALA A 10 -16.81 40.97 16.82
CA ALA A 10 -15.62 40.76 15.98
C ALA A 10 -14.64 39.71 16.56
N GLY A 11 -14.80 39.31 17.82
CA GLY A 11 -13.90 38.37 18.50
C GLY A 11 -14.20 36.89 18.25
N ASP A 12 -15.47 36.53 18.04
CA ASP A 12 -15.90 35.12 18.05
C ASP A 12 -16.15 34.52 16.66
N LEU A 13 -16.01 35.29 15.58
CA LEU A 13 -16.11 34.74 14.21
C LEU A 13 -14.78 34.26 13.63
N LEU A 14 -13.65 34.49 14.31
CA LEU A 14 -12.31 34.13 13.82
C LEU A 14 -11.74 32.83 14.41
N GLN A 15 -12.42 32.19 15.38
CA GLN A 15 -11.98 30.93 16.00
C GLN A 15 -12.66 29.67 15.44
N ILE A 16 -13.58 29.81 14.47
CA ILE A 16 -14.15 28.69 13.69
C ILE A 16 -13.54 28.64 12.28
N LEU A 17 -12.33 29.17 12.10
CA LEU A 17 -11.37 28.55 11.18
C LEU A 17 -10.85 27.29 11.88
N CYS A 18 -11.76 26.33 12.06
CA CYS A 18 -11.38 24.94 12.12
C CYS A 18 -10.43 24.77 10.93
N LEU A 19 -9.14 24.56 11.20
CA LEU A 19 -8.22 24.05 10.19
C LEU A 19 -8.80 22.69 9.80
N ALA A 20 -9.82 22.69 8.95
CA ALA A 20 -10.07 21.60 8.06
C ALA A 20 -8.77 21.51 7.29
N LYS A 21 -7.84 20.68 7.77
CA LYS A 21 -6.75 20.16 6.97
C LYS A 21 -7.45 19.79 5.68
N ILE A 22 -7.16 20.54 4.63
CA ILE A 22 -7.65 20.24 3.30
C ILE A 22 -6.90 18.96 2.92
N ALA A 23 -7.39 17.85 3.44
CA ALA A 23 -6.79 16.55 3.38
C ALA A 23 -7.73 15.67 2.60
N CYS A 24 -7.14 14.82 1.79
CA CYS A 24 -7.88 13.81 1.07
C CYS A 24 -8.62 12.92 2.06
N LEU A 25 -9.89 12.66 1.76
CA LEU A 25 -10.62 11.61 2.47
C LEU A 25 -9.93 10.26 2.18
N PRO A 26 -9.92 9.33 3.16
CA PRO A 26 -9.32 8.01 2.97
C PRO A 26 -9.94 7.31 1.73
N PRO A 27 -9.13 6.91 0.73
CA PRO A 27 -9.64 6.10 -0.37
C PRO A 27 -9.98 4.69 0.15
N ASN A 28 -11.10 4.12 -0.27
CA ASN A 28 -11.49 2.73 0.03
C ASN A 28 -11.42 2.34 1.53
N ASN A 29 -11.71 3.28 2.44
CA ASN A 29 -11.60 3.12 3.90
C ASN A 29 -10.19 2.72 4.37
N ALA A 30 -9.15 3.21 3.67
CA ALA A 30 -7.75 2.98 4.02
C ALA A 30 -7.33 3.62 5.37
N ASP A 31 -8.20 4.33 6.07
CA ASP A 31 -7.98 4.72 7.46
C ASP A 31 -8.26 3.58 8.45
N GLN A 32 -9.07 2.59 8.05
CA GLN A 32 -9.55 1.51 8.92
C GLN A 32 -8.85 0.18 8.66
N GLN A 33 -8.53 -0.11 7.40
CA GLN A 33 -7.93 -1.38 7.00
C GLN A 33 -7.15 -1.27 5.70
N LEU A 34 -6.30 -2.27 5.44
CA LEU A 34 -5.68 -2.44 4.14
C LEU A 34 -6.76 -2.83 3.12
N TYR A 35 -6.87 -2.06 2.05
CA TYR A 35 -7.71 -2.39 0.91
C TYR A 35 -6.84 -3.04 -0.17
N PHE A 36 -7.34 -4.08 -0.83
CA PHE A 36 -6.63 -4.71 -1.93
C PHE A 36 -7.55 -5.00 -3.11
N THR A 37 -6.97 -4.99 -4.30
CA THR A 37 -7.61 -5.45 -5.53
C THR A 37 -6.57 -6.09 -6.43
N GLU A 38 -6.98 -7.00 -7.31
CA GLU A 38 -6.08 -7.49 -8.35
C GLU A 38 -5.99 -6.46 -9.49
N CYS A 39 -4.76 -6.09 -9.86
CA CYS A 39 -4.53 -5.18 -10.98
C CYS A 39 -4.61 -5.90 -12.32
N ARG A 40 -4.87 -5.15 -13.40
CA ARG A 40 -5.10 -5.72 -14.73
C ARG A 40 -3.83 -6.38 -15.27
N LEU A 41 -3.89 -7.70 -15.45
CA LEU A 41 -3.01 -8.47 -16.32
C LEU A 41 -3.81 -9.01 -17.51
N THR A 42 -3.11 -9.39 -18.58
CA THR A 42 -3.71 -10.20 -19.63
C THR A 42 -4.11 -11.57 -19.05
N GLU A 43 -5.27 -12.10 -19.42
CA GLU A 43 -5.80 -13.36 -18.85
C GLU A 43 -4.81 -14.53 -18.98
N ARG A 44 -4.03 -14.57 -20.07
CA ARG A 44 -3.02 -15.61 -20.30
C ARG A 44 -1.84 -15.58 -19.31
N ALA A 45 -1.61 -14.48 -18.62
CA ALA A 45 -0.51 -14.30 -17.68
C ALA A 45 -0.97 -14.37 -16.22
N ARG A 46 -2.26 -14.63 -15.94
CA ARG A 46 -2.79 -14.64 -14.57
C ARG A 46 -3.03 -16.07 -14.13
N THR A 47 -1.98 -16.72 -13.65
CA THR A 47 -2.04 -18.05 -13.06
C THR A 47 -2.23 -18.00 -11.55
N LEU A 48 -1.80 -16.92 -10.88
CA LEU A 48 -1.98 -16.68 -9.45
C LEU A 48 -3.11 -15.66 -9.23
N THR A 49 -4.19 -16.10 -8.57
CA THR A 49 -5.29 -15.24 -8.10
C THR A 49 -5.16 -14.99 -6.61
N ILE A 50 -5.64 -13.83 -6.14
CA ILE A 50 -5.50 -13.40 -4.74
C ILE A 50 -6.87 -13.15 -4.14
N ASP A 51 -7.19 -13.88 -3.08
CA ASP A 51 -8.49 -13.84 -2.41
C ASP A 51 -8.46 -12.98 -1.14
N SER A 52 -7.30 -12.85 -0.49
CA SER A 52 -7.13 -11.95 0.66
C SER A 52 -5.69 -11.49 0.86
N VAL A 53 -5.54 -10.33 1.50
CA VAL A 53 -4.25 -9.80 1.95
C VAL A 53 -4.42 -9.24 3.35
N LEU A 54 -3.67 -9.78 4.31
CA LEU A 54 -3.70 -9.36 5.70
C LEU A 54 -2.31 -8.94 6.16
N PRO A 55 -2.12 -7.70 6.64
CA PRO A 55 -0.87 -7.31 7.26
C PRO A 55 -0.73 -7.97 8.63
N LYS A 56 0.39 -8.60 8.90
CA LYS A 56 0.65 -9.37 10.12
C LYS A 56 1.83 -8.80 10.90
N THR A 57 1.82 -9.04 12.21
CA THR A 57 3.01 -8.98 13.06
C THR A 57 3.81 -10.29 12.94
N GLU A 58 5.04 -10.31 13.44
CA GLU A 58 5.85 -11.54 13.57
C GLU A 58 5.13 -12.64 14.38
N ASN A 59 4.24 -12.25 15.31
CA ASN A 59 3.44 -13.17 16.12
C ASN A 59 2.14 -13.64 15.42
N GLY A 60 1.92 -13.28 14.14
CA GLY A 60 0.75 -13.68 13.36
C GLY A 60 -0.54 -12.88 13.61
N ASN A 61 -0.52 -11.89 14.51
CA ASN A 61 -1.66 -11.00 14.73
C ASN A 61 -1.80 -9.99 13.58
N ILE A 62 -3.04 -9.60 13.24
CA ILE A 62 -3.30 -8.54 12.25
C ILE A 62 -2.75 -7.21 12.79
N SER A 63 -1.99 -6.49 11.96
CA SER A 63 -1.35 -5.22 12.31
C SER A 63 -1.75 -4.13 11.32
N TYR A 64 -2.57 -3.18 11.76
CA TYR A 64 -2.96 -2.02 10.97
C TYR A 64 -3.09 -0.78 11.85
N PRO A 65 -2.70 0.44 11.39
CA PRO A 65 -2.06 0.79 10.12
C PRO A 65 -0.67 0.15 9.93
N LEU A 66 -0.10 0.27 8.71
CA LEU A 66 1.24 -0.26 8.47
C LEU A 66 2.30 0.60 9.15
N ASP A 67 3.13 -0.02 9.98
CA ASP A 67 4.18 0.65 10.73
C ASP A 67 5.52 0.57 9.98
N PHE A 68 5.88 1.65 9.30
CA PHE A 68 7.11 1.77 8.52
C PHE A 68 8.33 2.14 9.38
N SER A 69 8.16 2.30 10.70
CA SER A 69 9.31 2.34 11.63
C SER A 69 9.93 0.94 11.79
N LYS A 70 9.17 -0.12 11.50
CA LYS A 70 9.64 -1.50 11.47
C LYS A 70 10.45 -1.76 10.20
N GLN A 71 11.53 -2.53 10.35
CA GLN A 71 12.39 -2.91 9.23
C GLN A 71 11.76 -3.96 8.31
N VAL A 72 10.75 -4.70 8.79
CA VAL A 72 10.11 -5.77 8.01
C VAL A 72 8.59 -5.61 8.11
N LEU A 73 7.95 -5.57 6.95
CA LEU A 73 6.50 -5.66 6.81
C LEU A 73 6.14 -7.09 6.37
N ILE A 74 5.16 -7.69 7.04
CA ILE A 74 4.74 -9.08 6.77
C ILE A 74 3.29 -9.05 6.27
N PHE A 75 3.04 -9.71 5.15
CA PHE A 75 1.72 -9.87 4.57
C PHE A 75 1.41 -11.35 4.41
N GLU A 76 0.29 -11.78 4.97
CA GLU A 76 -0.33 -13.07 4.64
C GLU A 76 -1.24 -12.85 3.43
N VAL A 77 -0.92 -13.53 2.33
CA VAL A 77 -1.68 -13.46 1.08
C VAL A 77 -2.26 -14.83 0.82
N THR A 78 -3.58 -14.94 0.79
CA THR A 78 -4.26 -16.18 0.40
C THR A 78 -4.73 -16.09 -1.03
N GLY A 79 -4.67 -17.19 -1.75
CA GLY A 79 -5.04 -17.20 -3.15
C GLY A 79 -5.02 -18.59 -3.75
N ARG A 80 -5.00 -18.65 -5.08
CA ARG A 80 -4.97 -19.90 -5.84
C ARG A 80 -4.00 -19.81 -7.00
N ASN A 81 -3.14 -20.81 -7.13
CA ASN A 81 -2.26 -20.98 -8.29
C ASN A 81 -2.88 -22.02 -9.25
N SER A 82 -3.35 -21.58 -10.40
CA SER A 82 -3.83 -22.43 -11.49
C SER A 82 -2.75 -22.86 -12.48
N GLY A 83 -1.53 -22.33 -12.31
CA GLY A 83 -0.38 -22.65 -13.15
C GLY A 83 0.49 -23.77 -12.58
N THR A 84 1.73 -23.81 -13.05
CA THR A 84 2.79 -24.67 -12.53
C THR A 84 3.28 -24.18 -11.18
N GLU A 85 4.04 -25.03 -10.49
CA GLU A 85 4.71 -24.67 -9.25
C GLU A 85 5.65 -23.46 -9.45
N VAL A 86 5.62 -22.52 -8.52
CA VAL A 86 6.49 -21.34 -8.49
C VAL A 86 7.44 -21.48 -7.31
N SER A 87 8.73 -21.73 -7.58
CA SER A 87 9.73 -21.87 -6.52
C SER A 87 10.37 -20.54 -6.11
N THR A 88 10.36 -19.55 -7.00
CA THR A 88 10.88 -18.20 -6.73
C THR A 88 9.84 -17.17 -7.14
N LEU A 89 9.39 -16.34 -6.20
CA LEU A 89 8.45 -15.25 -6.47
C LEU A 89 9.19 -13.92 -6.51
N LEU A 90 9.19 -13.28 -7.67
CA LEU A 90 9.75 -11.94 -7.86
C LEU A 90 8.64 -10.90 -7.96
N MET A 91 8.91 -9.69 -7.50
CA MET A 91 7.97 -8.58 -7.52
C MET A 91 8.57 -7.35 -8.21
N ASP A 92 7.79 -6.74 -9.10
CA ASP A 92 8.01 -5.34 -9.49
C ASP A 92 7.00 -4.47 -8.75
N LEU A 93 7.46 -3.47 -7.99
CA LEU A 93 6.60 -2.58 -7.22
C LEU A 93 6.55 -1.19 -7.86
N GLU A 94 5.33 -0.66 -7.96
CA GLU A 94 5.08 0.75 -8.23
C GLU A 94 4.44 1.38 -6.99
N LEU A 95 5.05 2.44 -6.47
CA LEU A 95 4.53 3.19 -5.34
C LEU A 95 3.74 4.40 -5.79
N GLN A 96 2.63 4.68 -5.13
CA GLN A 96 1.82 5.86 -5.34
C GLN A 96 1.41 6.48 -4.00
N GLN A 97 1.21 7.79 -3.98
CA GLN A 97 0.64 8.51 -2.84
C GLN A 97 -0.70 9.13 -3.23
N PHE A 98 -1.69 9.08 -2.33
CA PHE A 98 -2.96 9.76 -2.53
C PHE A 98 -2.88 11.18 -1.99
N ILE A 99 -2.77 12.16 -2.89
CA ILE A 99 -2.65 13.58 -2.51
C ILE A 99 -3.55 14.47 -3.38
N GLY A 100 -3.86 15.66 -2.86
CA GLY A 100 -4.70 16.64 -3.52
C GLY A 100 -4.75 17.94 -2.72
N LEU A 101 -5.04 19.05 -3.41
CA LEU A 101 -5.15 20.38 -2.80
C LEU A 101 -6.55 20.68 -2.26
N LYS A 102 -7.55 19.85 -2.60
CA LYS A 102 -8.96 19.91 -2.17
C LYS A 102 -9.51 18.48 -2.07
N PRO A 103 -10.53 18.21 -1.23
CA PRO A 103 -11.05 16.83 -1.05
C PRO A 103 -11.54 16.20 -2.36
N THR A 104 -12.04 17.02 -3.28
CA THR A 104 -12.53 16.59 -4.61
C THR A 104 -11.44 16.45 -5.67
N SER A 105 -10.20 16.86 -5.40
CA SER A 105 -9.09 16.86 -6.37
C SER A 105 -8.01 15.83 -6.02
N CYS A 106 -8.33 14.87 -5.16
CA CYS A 106 -7.39 13.86 -4.70
C CYS A 106 -7.22 12.77 -5.75
N LYS A 107 -5.97 12.37 -5.97
CA LYS A 107 -5.62 11.34 -6.94
C LYS A 107 -4.36 10.60 -6.52
N TRP A 108 -4.22 9.39 -7.05
CA TRP A 108 -2.99 8.62 -6.97
C TRP A 108 -1.92 9.26 -7.85
N LEU A 109 -0.79 9.62 -7.24
CA LEU A 109 0.40 10.09 -7.94
C LEU A 109 1.53 9.08 -7.76
N SER A 110 2.09 8.63 -8.89
CA SER A 110 3.23 7.69 -8.86
C SER A 110 4.49 8.35 -8.34
N ILE A 111 5.16 7.63 -7.45
CA ILE A 111 6.47 8.00 -6.88
C ILE A 111 7.54 7.36 -7.78
N PRO A 112 8.46 8.14 -8.37
CA PRO A 112 9.35 7.67 -9.43
C PRO A 112 10.56 6.88 -8.87
N VAL A 113 10.29 5.74 -8.22
CA VAL A 113 11.31 4.87 -7.59
C VAL A 113 11.36 3.47 -8.21
N GLY A 114 10.60 3.25 -9.28
CA GLY A 114 10.45 1.94 -9.94
C GLY A 114 11.71 1.37 -10.62
N ALA A 115 12.85 2.05 -10.56
CA ALA A 115 14.14 1.46 -10.93
C ALA A 115 14.73 0.60 -9.78
N PHE A 116 14.48 1.01 -8.53
CA PHE A 116 14.95 0.30 -7.33
C PHE A 116 14.03 -0.85 -6.92
N LEU A 117 12.79 -0.85 -7.42
CA LEU A 117 11.76 -1.78 -7.00
C LEU A 117 11.41 -2.81 -8.07
N ARG A 118 12.41 -3.37 -8.76
CA ARG A 118 12.24 -4.41 -9.77
C ARG A 118 12.89 -5.71 -9.35
N ASN A 119 12.25 -6.83 -9.72
CA ASN A 119 12.71 -8.17 -9.40
C ASN A 119 13.05 -8.36 -7.91
N ILE A 120 12.29 -7.72 -7.02
CA ILE A 120 12.45 -7.91 -5.58
C ILE A 120 12.04 -9.34 -5.25
N ASP A 121 12.91 -10.09 -4.60
CA ASP A 121 12.57 -11.41 -4.09
C ASP A 121 11.56 -11.25 -2.94
N ALA A 122 10.41 -11.92 -3.07
CA ALA A 122 9.36 -11.89 -2.05
C ALA A 122 9.71 -12.73 -0.80
N GLY A 123 10.77 -13.56 -0.87
CA GLY A 123 11.26 -14.36 0.24
C GLY A 123 10.33 -15.51 0.60
N LEU A 124 9.94 -16.32 -0.39
CA LEU A 124 9.09 -17.49 -0.15
C LEU A 124 9.75 -18.47 0.83
N GLU A 125 9.00 -18.90 1.85
CA GLU A 125 9.45 -19.96 2.76
C GLU A 125 9.33 -21.37 2.13
N ALA A 126 8.41 -21.53 1.17
CA ALA A 126 8.19 -22.75 0.40
C ALA A 126 7.62 -22.43 -1.00
N PRO A 127 7.79 -23.33 -1.98
CA PRO A 127 7.21 -23.16 -3.31
C PRO A 127 5.68 -23.04 -3.29
N ILE A 128 5.14 -22.29 -4.26
CA ILE A 128 3.70 -22.15 -4.47
C ILE A 128 3.22 -23.28 -5.38
N HIS A 129 2.70 -24.35 -4.79
CA HIS A 129 2.12 -25.45 -5.55
C HIS A 129 0.82 -25.04 -6.27
N SER A 130 0.42 -25.85 -7.25
CA SER A 130 -0.89 -25.68 -7.90
C SER A 130 -2.02 -25.97 -6.91
N GLY A 131 -3.10 -25.18 -6.96
CA GLY A 131 -4.20 -25.22 -6.01
C GLY A 131 -4.21 -24.02 -5.07
N ASP A 132 -4.88 -24.18 -3.94
CA ASP A 132 -5.02 -23.12 -2.94
C ASP A 132 -3.69 -22.92 -2.20
N ALA A 133 -3.33 -21.65 -1.97
CA ALA A 133 -2.05 -21.26 -1.42
C ALA A 133 -2.20 -20.18 -0.34
N VAL A 134 -1.34 -20.28 0.68
CA VAL A 134 -1.15 -19.23 1.69
C VAL A 134 0.31 -18.83 1.63
N LEU A 135 0.55 -17.56 1.32
CA LEU A 135 1.87 -16.99 1.09
C LEU A 135 2.18 -16.00 2.21
N GLN A 136 3.36 -16.10 2.81
CA GLN A 136 3.90 -15.03 3.63
C GLN A 136 4.90 -14.23 2.79
N ILE A 137 4.55 -12.99 2.49
CA ILE A 137 5.43 -12.05 1.80
C ILE A 137 6.07 -11.15 2.84
N LYS A 138 7.40 -11.14 2.89
CA LYS A 138 8.19 -10.31 3.79
C LYS A 138 8.89 -9.22 2.99
N LEU A 139 8.50 -7.97 3.21
CA LEU A 139 9.14 -6.83 2.59
C LEU A 139 10.09 -6.18 3.61
N THR A 140 11.39 -6.33 3.36
CA THR A 140 12.41 -5.64 4.15
C THR A 140 12.58 -4.21 3.66
N LEU A 141 12.33 -3.25 4.54
CA LEU A 141 12.57 -1.83 4.34
C LEU A 141 14.00 -1.51 4.81
N ASP A 142 14.96 -1.53 3.89
CA ASP A 142 16.31 -1.08 4.20
C ASP A 142 16.34 0.46 4.28
N ASN A 143 16.74 0.99 5.44
CA ASN A 143 16.91 2.42 5.71
C ASN A 143 17.93 3.11 4.78
N THR A 144 18.75 2.36 4.04
CA THR A 144 19.63 2.92 3.01
C THR A 144 18.88 3.39 1.76
N HIS A 145 17.62 2.98 1.59
CA HIS A 145 16.85 3.35 0.42
C HIS A 145 16.24 4.76 0.54
N PRO A 146 16.62 5.71 -0.33
CA PRO A 146 16.19 7.11 -0.23
C PRO A 146 14.68 7.29 -0.41
N PHE A 147 13.97 6.33 -0.99
CA PHE A 147 12.52 6.41 -1.14
C PHE A 147 11.75 6.31 0.18
N LEU A 148 12.35 5.74 1.24
CA LEU A 148 11.72 5.68 2.56
C LEU A 148 11.50 7.07 3.19
N LEU A 149 12.23 8.09 2.71
CA LEU A 149 12.04 9.48 3.10
C LEU A 149 10.75 10.10 2.56
N ILE A 150 10.13 9.49 1.56
CA ILE A 150 8.90 9.96 0.91
C ILE A 150 7.66 9.55 1.73
N PHE A 151 7.80 8.52 2.57
CA PHE A 151 6.73 8.09 3.46
C PHE A 151 6.60 9.02 4.66
N SER A 152 5.36 9.45 4.90
CA SER A 152 5.00 10.32 6.01
C SER A 152 3.73 9.81 6.68
N SER A 153 3.74 9.83 8.02
CA SER A 153 2.66 9.30 8.86
C SER A 153 1.34 10.02 8.57
N GLY A 154 0.24 9.27 8.56
CA GLY A 154 -1.12 9.81 8.35
C GLY A 154 -1.46 10.14 6.89
N ASN A 155 -0.62 9.73 5.94
CA ASN A 155 -0.95 9.77 4.50
C ASN A 155 -1.30 8.37 3.98
N TYR A 156 -2.01 8.34 2.84
CA TYR A 156 -2.41 7.11 2.17
C TYR A 156 -1.51 6.81 0.98
N TYR A 157 -1.14 5.56 0.86
CA TYR A 157 -0.23 5.05 -0.16
C TYR A 157 -0.86 3.86 -0.87
N ALA A 158 -0.40 3.60 -2.09
CA ALA A 158 -0.69 2.39 -2.80
C ALA A 158 0.57 1.75 -3.35
N VAL A 159 0.59 0.42 -3.35
CA VAL A 159 1.61 -0.41 -3.97
C VAL A 159 0.93 -1.24 -5.04
N ASN A 160 1.32 -1.07 -6.31
CA ASN A 160 1.02 -2.06 -7.35
C ASN A 160 2.19 -3.04 -7.41
N ALA A 161 1.98 -4.28 -6.99
CA ALA A 161 2.94 -5.36 -7.06
C ALA A 161 2.61 -6.28 -8.25
N LYS A 162 3.47 -6.28 -9.26
CA LYS A 162 3.43 -7.28 -10.33
C LYS A 162 4.22 -8.49 -9.88
N LEU A 163 3.52 -9.61 -9.70
CA LEU A 163 4.07 -10.88 -9.26
C LEU A 163 4.57 -11.68 -10.46
N LYS A 164 5.78 -12.20 -10.35
CA LYS A 164 6.45 -12.95 -11.42
C LYS A 164 7.03 -14.25 -10.91
N ASP A 165 6.90 -15.29 -11.71
CA ASP A 165 7.64 -16.52 -11.54
C ASP A 165 9.09 -16.30 -11.96
N GLY A 166 10.00 -16.37 -11.00
CA GLY A 166 11.44 -16.24 -11.17
C GLY A 166 12.18 -17.58 -11.31
N SER A 167 11.47 -18.71 -11.40
CA SER A 167 12.06 -20.04 -11.52
C SER A 167 12.71 -20.31 -12.88
N TYR A 168 12.52 -19.40 -13.86
CA TYR A 168 13.02 -19.50 -15.22
C TYR A 168 13.99 -18.35 -15.56
N GLU A 169 14.80 -18.53 -16.62
CA GLU A 169 15.77 -17.52 -17.10
C GLU A 169 15.14 -16.15 -17.39
N LYS A 170 13.87 -16.14 -17.81
CA LYS A 170 13.08 -14.93 -18.03
C LYS A 170 11.88 -14.91 -17.09
N PRO A 171 11.84 -14.01 -16.10
CA PRO A 171 10.71 -13.95 -15.18
C PRO A 171 9.40 -13.64 -15.90
N THR A 172 8.38 -14.46 -15.68
CA THR A 172 7.07 -14.34 -16.32
C THR A 172 6.06 -13.80 -15.33
N ALA A 173 5.18 -12.89 -15.77
CA ALA A 173 4.11 -12.41 -14.90
C ALA A 173 3.11 -13.54 -14.62
N ILE A 174 2.73 -13.70 -13.36
CA ILE A 174 1.78 -14.71 -12.91
C ILE A 174 0.59 -14.11 -12.15
N GLY A 175 0.73 -12.91 -11.60
CA GLY A 175 -0.29 -12.25 -10.79
C GLY A 175 -0.02 -10.76 -10.62
N CYS A 176 -1.01 -10.01 -10.16
CA CYS A 176 -0.88 -8.58 -9.92
C CYS A 176 -1.76 -8.17 -8.76
N LEU A 177 -1.17 -7.51 -7.78
CA LEU A 177 -1.82 -7.06 -6.57
C LEU A 177 -1.69 -5.55 -6.43
N ARG A 178 -2.79 -4.87 -6.17
CA ARG A 178 -2.79 -3.50 -5.69
C ARG A 178 -3.18 -3.51 -4.22
N MET A 179 -2.35 -2.92 -3.36
CA MET A 179 -2.65 -2.67 -1.96
C MET A 179 -2.74 -1.16 -1.73
N GLU A 180 -3.75 -0.72 -1.01
CA GLU A 180 -3.94 0.67 -0.56
C GLU A 180 -4.01 0.70 0.96
N PHE A 181 -3.23 1.57 1.60
CA PHE A 181 -3.05 1.55 3.05
C PHE A 181 -2.60 2.91 3.59
N MET A 182 -2.83 3.10 4.88
CA MET A 182 -2.27 4.20 5.67
C MET A 182 -0.98 3.75 6.36
N ILE A 183 -0.02 4.67 6.42
CA ILE A 183 1.26 4.46 7.10
C ILE A 183 1.29 5.22 8.43
N VAL A 184 1.88 4.59 9.44
CA VAL A 184 2.44 5.23 10.63
C VAL A 184 3.95 5.00 10.67
N LYS A 185 4.69 5.98 11.17
CA LYS A 185 6.15 6.00 11.30
C LYS A 185 6.51 6.75 12.57
#